data_AF-B7XSZ6-F1
#
_entry.id   AF-B7XSZ6-F1
#
_cell.length_a   1.000
_cell.length_b   1.000
_cell.length_c   1.000
_cell.angle_alpha   90.00
_cell.angle_beta   90.00
_cell.angle_gamma   90.00
#
_symmetry.space_group_name_H-M   'P 1'
#
loop_
_entity.id
_entity.type
_entity.pdbx_description
1 polymer ?
#
loop_
_entity_poly.entity_id
_entity_poly.type
_entity_poly.pdbx_seq_one_letter_code
_entity_poly.pdbx_strand_id
1 'polypeptide(L)'
;MKKIFFFLFISFYLFGFEDNSLKIDIDDVYVEAHEEGFHLFIRKKPSIKSVILTESFEIPDKKKDVATYSFRTLSYNKINGDEIRILNGRVIKNKELLSLTSSTPVPNKKFGEAFHILIPKKLKYGFPNFSTRSGEIDLEILKSKKEPFWFSIRSFEKKYNDYLGRYQDNAYELFFKDTQNQGKIEFNELKDTFTKFSDEVVIANNGIDIVDKIKKILKNSEDSVYDLDLVLVVDVTDSMKSNIEILKEHLFSIIEPQLQKFKSYRIGLVFYKDYLEDFLTKAFDFNTIPYLNNILKYVSVGGGGDYPEAVFEGIDAAVTQFDWRAERRFIIVIGDAPPHEYPRGSVVYKDVINSAKEKDITIYGIIFQ
;
A
#
# COMPACT_ATOMS: atom_id res chain seq x y z
N MET A 1 16.91 -11.70 -11.22
CA MET A 1 16.57 -12.02 -9.81
C MET A 1 15.19 -11.46 -9.53
N LYS A 2 14.19 -12.32 -9.29
CA LYS A 2 12.82 -11.88 -8.97
C LYS A 2 12.86 -11.09 -7.66
N LYS A 3 12.49 -9.80 -7.69
CA LYS A 3 12.32 -9.01 -6.45
C LYS A 3 11.05 -9.51 -5.78
N ILE A 4 11.19 -10.17 -4.63
CA ILE A 4 10.08 -10.65 -3.81
C ILE A 4 9.83 -9.55 -2.77
N PHE A 5 8.60 -9.05 -2.71
CA PHE A 5 8.17 -8.09 -1.70
C PHE A 5 7.26 -8.81 -0.70
N PHE A 6 7.49 -8.54 0.58
CA PHE A 6 6.74 -9.09 1.69
C PHE A 6 5.92 -7.95 2.30
N PHE A 7 4.61 -8.16 2.48
CA PHE A 7 3.72 -7.22 3.18
C PHE A 7 3.37 -7.81 4.54
N LEU A 8 3.52 -7.00 5.59
CA LEU A 8 3.09 -7.30 6.95
C LEU A 8 1.80 -6.53 7.23
N PHE A 9 0.80 -7.15 7.84
CA PHE A 9 -0.38 -6.47 8.38
C PHE A 9 -0.48 -6.68 9.90
N ILE A 10 -0.98 -5.67 10.62
CA ILE A 10 -1.35 -5.78 12.04
C ILE A 10 -2.84 -6.07 12.17
N SER A 11 -3.18 -7.08 12.95
CA SER A 11 -4.55 -7.32 13.42
C SER A 11 -4.92 -6.30 14.51
N PHE A 12 -5.76 -5.31 14.20
CA PHE A 12 -6.27 -4.35 15.19
C PHE A 12 -7.31 -4.99 16.13
N TYR A 13 -7.18 -4.76 17.43
CA TYR A 13 -8.26 -4.95 18.40
C TYR A 13 -8.58 -3.62 19.12
N LEU A 14 -9.88 -3.34 19.25
CA LEU A 14 -10.45 -2.17 19.90
C LEU A 14 -10.46 -2.31 21.43
N PHE A 15 -10.05 -1.22 22.07
CA PHE A 15 -10.21 -0.82 23.48
C PHE A 15 -9.50 -1.58 24.62
N GLY A 16 -8.64 -0.81 25.29
CA GLY A 16 -8.13 -0.99 26.64
C GLY A 16 -6.97 -0.03 26.87
N PHE A 17 -6.97 0.74 27.95
CA PHE A 17 -5.76 1.49 28.38
C PHE A 17 -4.70 0.45 28.81
N GLU A 18 -4.00 -0.13 27.84
CA GLU A 18 -2.85 -1.01 28.07
C GLU A 18 -1.55 -0.19 27.95
N ASP A 19 -0.59 -0.51 28.81
CA ASP A 19 0.75 0.05 28.78
C ASP A 19 1.40 -0.25 27.41
N ASN A 20 1.37 0.73 26.51
CA ASN A 20 1.90 0.64 25.15
C ASN A 20 3.42 0.47 25.06
N SER A 21 4.14 0.36 26.18
CA SER A 21 5.60 0.31 26.18
C SER A 21 6.17 -0.93 25.47
N LEU A 22 5.46 -2.05 25.43
CA LEU A 22 5.92 -3.26 24.73
C LEU A 22 5.26 -3.48 23.37
N LYS A 23 4.38 -2.56 22.94
CA LYS A 23 3.70 -2.64 21.65
C LYS A 23 4.66 -2.38 20.48
N ILE A 24 4.51 -3.18 19.43
CA ILE A 24 5.21 -3.02 18.15
C ILE A 24 4.15 -2.70 17.09
N ASP A 25 4.24 -1.52 16.48
CA ASP A 25 3.32 -1.09 15.43
C ASP A 25 3.88 -1.44 14.04
N ILE A 26 3.10 -1.21 12.98
CA ILE A 26 3.47 -1.66 11.64
C ILE A 26 4.70 -0.89 11.12
N ASP A 27 4.85 0.36 11.53
CA ASP A 27 5.98 1.23 11.19
C ASP A 27 7.27 0.91 11.97
N ASP A 28 7.18 -0.01 12.94
CA ASP A 28 8.32 -0.51 13.71
C ASP A 28 8.94 -1.77 13.13
N VAL A 29 8.39 -2.29 12.03
CA VAL A 29 8.86 -3.53 11.42
C VAL A 29 9.03 -3.36 9.92
N TYR A 30 9.98 -4.09 9.36
CA TYR A 30 10.04 -4.30 7.92
C TYR A 30 10.78 -5.61 7.63
N VAL A 31 10.60 -6.08 6.41
CA VAL A 31 11.09 -7.39 5.96
C VAL A 31 11.89 -7.24 4.67
N GLU A 32 13.00 -7.96 4.56
CA GLU A 32 13.85 -8.01 3.36
C GLU A 32 13.97 -9.45 2.87
N ALA A 33 13.81 -9.68 1.57
CA ALA A 33 13.97 -11.00 0.98
C ALA A 33 15.41 -11.51 1.08
N HIS A 34 15.58 -12.80 1.32
CA HIS A 34 16.87 -13.48 1.39
C HIS A 34 16.79 -14.85 0.70
N GLU A 35 17.90 -15.39 0.21
CA GLU A 35 17.89 -16.69 -0.51
C GLU A 35 17.37 -17.84 0.37
N GLU A 36 17.64 -17.78 1.66
CA GLU A 36 17.26 -18.79 2.65
C GLU A 36 15.87 -18.52 3.30
N GLY A 37 15.20 -17.41 2.95
CA GLY A 37 13.94 -16.99 3.57
C GLY A 37 13.78 -15.48 3.54
N PHE A 38 13.64 -14.84 4.69
CA PHE A 38 13.61 -13.38 4.78
C PHE A 38 14.14 -12.86 6.12
N HIS A 39 14.72 -11.67 6.08
CA HIS A 39 15.13 -10.94 7.26
C HIS A 39 13.97 -10.10 7.77
N LEU A 40 13.63 -10.27 9.04
CA LEU A 40 12.71 -9.40 9.78
C LEU A 40 13.54 -8.46 10.66
N PHE A 41 13.31 -7.17 10.48
CA PHE A 41 13.89 -6.11 11.30
C PHE A 41 12.80 -5.45 12.15
N ILE A 42 13.09 -5.31 13.44
CA ILE A 42 12.15 -4.75 14.43
C ILE A 42 12.85 -3.59 15.14
N ARG A 43 12.26 -2.39 15.13
CA ARG A 43 12.82 -1.18 15.74
C ARG A 43 13.16 -1.43 17.21
N LYS A 44 14.37 -1.06 17.61
CA LYS A 44 14.79 -1.15 19.01
C LYS A 44 14.19 -0.01 19.84
N LYS A 45 12.99 -0.20 20.40
CA LYS A 45 12.41 0.73 21.38
C LYS A 45 13.15 0.66 22.74
N PRO A 46 13.23 1.75 23.53
CA PRO A 46 13.93 1.75 24.82
C PRO A 46 13.41 0.70 25.82
N SER A 47 12.09 0.49 25.84
CA SER A 47 11.34 -0.43 26.70
C SER A 47 11.51 -1.90 26.32
N ILE A 48 11.69 -2.21 25.03
CA ILE A 48 11.82 -3.59 24.55
C ILE A 48 13.29 -4.01 24.61
N LYS A 49 13.62 -5.08 25.33
CA LYS A 49 14.99 -5.56 25.51
C LYS A 49 15.30 -6.86 24.78
N SER A 50 14.28 -7.62 24.40
CA SER A 50 14.41 -8.77 23.49
C SER A 50 13.08 -9.11 22.82
N VAL A 51 13.16 -9.85 21.73
CA VAL A 51 12.00 -10.31 20.93
C VAL A 51 12.13 -11.78 20.56
N ILE A 52 11.02 -12.49 20.40
CA ILE A 52 10.98 -13.87 19.88
C ILE A 52 9.74 -14.06 19.03
N LEU A 53 9.84 -14.87 17.98
CA LEU A 53 8.69 -15.23 17.16
C LEU A 53 7.99 -16.45 17.73
N THR A 54 6.68 -16.33 17.86
CA THR A 54 5.80 -17.38 18.36
C THR A 54 4.62 -17.59 17.43
N GLU A 55 3.98 -18.75 17.55
CA GLU A 55 2.69 -18.99 16.89
C GLU A 55 1.67 -17.92 17.28
N SER A 56 0.89 -17.45 16.30
CA SER A 56 -0.30 -16.63 16.53
C SER A 56 -1.55 -17.49 16.32
N PHE A 57 -2.53 -17.40 17.22
CA PHE A 57 -3.83 -18.03 17.04
C PHE A 57 -4.76 -17.06 16.30
N GLU A 58 -5.54 -17.59 15.35
CA GLU A 58 -6.84 -17.01 15.02
C GLU A 58 -7.74 -17.08 16.28
N ILE A 59 -8.38 -15.95 16.62
CA ILE A 59 -9.61 -15.78 17.45
C ILE A 59 -9.45 -15.17 18.88
N PRO A 60 -10.31 -14.18 19.23
CA PRO A 60 -10.26 -13.34 20.43
C PRO A 60 -11.06 -13.97 21.58
N ASP A 61 -10.53 -15.04 22.15
CA ASP A 61 -11.01 -15.52 23.44
C ASP A 61 -9.83 -15.69 24.39
N LYS A 62 -9.57 -14.63 25.18
CA LYS A 62 -8.59 -14.61 26.29
C LYS A 62 -8.84 -15.73 27.33
N LYS A 63 -9.91 -16.53 27.20
CA LYS A 63 -10.27 -17.62 28.12
C LYS A 63 -9.57 -18.96 27.86
N LYS A 64 -8.78 -19.11 26.79
CA LYS A 64 -7.96 -20.30 26.62
C LYS A 64 -6.49 -19.95 26.85
N ASP A 65 -5.98 -20.33 28.02
CA ASP A 65 -4.54 -20.45 28.33
C ASP A 65 -3.88 -21.52 27.42
N VAL A 66 -3.84 -21.27 26.11
CA VAL A 66 -3.14 -22.17 25.18
C VAL A 66 -1.70 -21.72 25.08
N ALA A 67 -0.77 -22.59 25.48
CA ALA A 67 0.65 -22.33 25.33
C ALA A 67 1.00 -22.05 23.85
N THR A 68 1.53 -20.86 23.56
CA THR A 68 2.13 -20.55 22.26
C THR A 68 3.57 -21.05 22.24
N TYR A 69 3.96 -21.75 21.17
CA TYR A 69 5.34 -22.19 21.02
C TYR A 69 6.15 -21.20 20.19
N SER A 70 7.41 -21.02 20.56
CA SER A 70 8.35 -20.25 19.73
C SER A 70 8.65 -20.99 18.44
N PHE A 71 8.70 -20.28 17.32
CA PHE A 71 9.24 -20.81 16.07
C PHE A 71 10.73 -21.10 16.21
N ARG A 72 11.18 -22.17 15.54
CA ARG A 72 12.58 -22.57 15.46
C ARG A 72 12.96 -22.88 14.03
N THR A 73 14.22 -22.64 13.71
CA THR A 73 14.84 -23.11 12.46
C THR A 73 15.20 -24.60 12.56
N LEU A 74 15.27 -25.27 11.42
CA LEU A 74 15.72 -26.65 11.29
C LEU A 74 17.26 -26.77 11.34
N SER A 75 17.96 -25.72 10.89
CA SER A 75 19.42 -25.65 10.82
C SER A 75 19.95 -24.39 11.49
N TYR A 76 21.17 -24.45 12.01
CA TYR A 76 21.82 -23.29 12.61
C TYR A 76 21.97 -22.16 11.58
N ASN A 77 21.72 -20.93 12.02
CA ASN A 77 22.08 -19.72 11.28
C ASN A 77 22.79 -18.75 12.22
N LYS A 78 23.78 -18.02 11.70
CA LYS A 78 24.61 -17.10 12.50
C LYS A 78 23.87 -15.88 13.06
N ILE A 79 22.65 -15.59 12.59
CA ILE A 79 21.89 -14.41 12.98
C ILE A 79 21.20 -14.65 14.32
N ASN A 80 20.54 -15.80 14.47
CA ASN A 80 19.76 -16.12 15.67
C ASN A 80 20.31 -17.30 16.47
N GLY A 81 21.20 -18.12 15.89
CA GLY A 81 21.65 -19.38 16.49
C GLY A 81 22.50 -19.24 17.76
N ASP A 82 23.11 -18.08 17.98
CA ASP A 82 23.91 -17.79 19.17
C ASP A 82 23.21 -16.85 20.17
N GLU A 83 21.95 -16.50 19.92
CA GLU A 83 21.18 -15.64 20.83
C GLU A 83 20.85 -16.39 22.13
N ILE A 84 21.16 -15.73 23.26
CA ILE A 84 20.97 -16.30 24.59
C ILE A 84 19.47 -16.30 24.94
N ARG A 85 19.01 -17.39 25.56
CA ARG A 85 17.64 -17.52 26.05
C ARG A 85 17.58 -17.94 27.51
N ILE A 86 16.63 -17.38 28.24
CA ILE A 86 16.33 -17.74 29.62
C ILE A 86 14.93 -18.35 29.68
N LEU A 87 14.79 -19.48 30.35
CA LEU A 87 13.50 -20.09 30.69
C LEU A 87 13.53 -20.49 32.16
N ASN A 88 12.54 -20.04 32.92
CA ASN A 88 12.44 -20.26 34.37
C ASN A 88 13.72 -19.86 35.13
N GLY A 89 14.29 -18.69 34.80
CA GLY A 89 15.49 -18.15 35.43
C GLY A 89 16.80 -18.88 35.08
N ARG A 90 16.78 -19.83 34.13
CA ARG A 90 17.97 -20.58 33.70
C ARG A 90 18.27 -20.36 32.22
N VAL A 91 19.55 -20.20 31.90
CA VAL A 91 20.00 -20.14 30.50
C VAL A 91 19.77 -21.49 29.83
N ILE A 92 19.10 -21.48 28.68
CA ILE A 92 18.93 -22.66 27.84
C ILE A 92 20.29 -22.99 27.20
N LYS A 93 20.91 -24.08 27.66
CA LYS A 93 22.19 -24.56 27.12
C LYS A 93 22.06 -25.44 25.88
N ASN A 94 20.83 -25.88 25.56
CA ASN A 94 20.58 -26.74 24.42
C ASN A 94 20.67 -25.93 23.11
N LYS A 95 21.78 -26.10 22.40
CA LYS A 95 22.06 -25.45 21.11
C LYS A 95 21.19 -25.98 19.95
N GLU A 96 20.41 -27.04 20.15
CA GLU A 96 19.47 -27.56 19.16
C GLU A 96 18.12 -26.82 19.19
N LEU A 97 17.84 -26.09 20.28
CA LEU A 97 16.67 -25.23 20.41
C LEU A 97 16.92 -23.87 19.74
N LEU A 98 17.07 -23.93 18.41
CA LEU A 98 17.38 -22.81 17.52
C LEU A 98 16.16 -21.90 17.29
N SER A 99 15.71 -21.23 18.35
CA SER A 99 14.56 -20.33 18.28
C SER A 99 14.84 -19.08 17.48
N LEU A 100 13.79 -18.58 16.83
CA LEU A 100 13.82 -17.31 16.13
C LEU A 100 13.67 -16.16 17.13
N THR A 101 14.79 -15.75 17.71
CA THR A 101 14.87 -14.71 18.75
C THR A 101 15.97 -13.71 18.45
N SER A 102 15.83 -12.50 18.98
CA SER A 102 16.92 -11.54 19.07
C SER A 102 16.88 -10.78 20.39
N SER A 103 17.99 -10.79 21.12
CA SER A 103 18.24 -10.00 22.33
C SER A 103 19.36 -8.98 22.14
N THR A 104 20.08 -9.08 21.02
CA THR A 104 21.21 -8.22 20.68
C THR A 104 20.82 -7.34 19.49
N PRO A 105 20.54 -6.04 19.72
CA PRO A 105 20.26 -5.12 18.63
C PRO A 105 21.46 -4.96 17.71
N VAL A 106 21.20 -4.75 16.43
CA VAL A 106 22.20 -4.49 15.40
C VAL A 106 21.97 -3.10 14.80
N PRO A 107 23.03 -2.44 14.28
CA PRO A 107 22.87 -1.21 13.51
C PRO A 107 21.93 -1.41 12.32
N ASN A 108 21.05 -0.45 12.09
CA ASN A 108 20.04 -0.52 11.05
C ASN A 108 19.86 0.83 10.35
N LYS A 109 19.79 0.85 9.02
CA LYS A 109 19.69 2.09 8.24
C LYS A 109 18.39 2.85 8.46
N LYS A 110 17.27 2.15 8.66
CA LYS A 110 15.93 2.75 8.81
C LYS A 110 15.66 3.16 10.26
N PHE A 111 16.11 2.35 11.22
CA PHE A 111 15.73 2.48 12.63
C PHE A 111 16.87 2.94 13.54
N GLY A 112 18.10 3.09 13.04
CA GLY A 112 19.30 3.31 13.83
C GLY A 112 19.77 2.01 14.48
N GLU A 113 18.93 1.41 15.33
CA GLU A 113 19.10 0.08 15.91
C GLU A 113 17.85 -0.78 15.71
N ALA A 114 18.04 -2.06 15.42
CA ALA A 114 16.95 -3.01 15.26
C ALA A 114 17.31 -4.38 15.84
N PHE A 115 16.30 -5.11 16.32
CA PHE A 115 16.42 -6.56 16.46
C PHE A 115 16.32 -7.22 15.08
N HIS A 116 17.12 -8.26 14.85
CA HIS A 116 17.24 -8.91 13.54
C HIS A 116 16.97 -10.40 13.67
N ILE A 117 15.98 -10.88 12.91
CA ILE A 117 15.63 -12.30 12.86
C ILE A 117 15.64 -12.77 11.41
N LEU A 118 16.37 -13.85 11.11
CA LEU A 118 16.24 -14.57 9.85
C LEU A 118 15.15 -15.62 9.99
N ILE A 119 14.07 -15.44 9.26
CA ILE A 119 12.99 -16.43 9.17
C ILE A 119 13.27 -17.31 7.95
N PRO A 120 13.71 -18.56 8.13
CA PRO A 120 13.99 -19.46 7.02
C PRO A 120 12.70 -19.93 6.33
N LYS A 121 12.85 -20.45 5.10
CA LYS A 121 11.75 -21.06 4.32
C LYS A 121 11.01 -22.19 5.05
N LYS A 122 11.68 -22.89 5.97
CA LYS A 122 11.09 -23.99 6.74
C LYS A 122 11.30 -23.78 8.24
N LEU A 123 10.21 -23.87 8.99
CA LEU A 123 10.14 -23.60 10.41
C LEU A 123 9.52 -24.79 11.13
N LYS A 124 9.77 -24.89 12.44
CA LYS A 124 9.05 -25.83 13.32
C LYS A 124 8.62 -25.16 14.61
N TYR A 125 7.52 -25.62 15.17
CA TYR A 125 7.01 -25.21 16.48
C TYR A 125 6.61 -26.45 17.30
N GLY A 126 6.45 -26.27 18.62
CA GLY A 126 6.01 -27.34 19.51
C GLY A 126 7.00 -28.48 19.72
N PHE A 127 6.58 -29.58 20.34
CA PHE A 127 7.44 -30.75 20.53
C PHE A 127 6.69 -32.06 20.21
N PRO A 128 6.97 -32.71 19.05
CA PRO A 128 6.19 -33.86 18.59
C PRO A 128 6.24 -35.05 19.54
N ASN A 129 7.34 -35.19 20.29
CA ASN A 129 7.55 -36.31 21.22
C ASN A 129 6.87 -36.12 22.58
N PHE A 130 6.10 -35.04 22.80
CA PHE A 130 5.58 -34.67 24.13
C PHE A 130 4.05 -34.64 24.24
N SER A 131 3.29 -35.26 23.32
CA SER A 131 1.81 -35.12 23.27
C SER A 131 1.36 -33.65 23.30
N THR A 132 2.20 -32.77 22.76
CA THR A 132 1.94 -31.34 22.67
C THR A 132 1.73 -30.94 21.22
N ARG A 133 1.01 -29.84 20.99
CA ARG A 133 0.85 -29.29 19.65
C ARG A 133 2.23 -29.01 19.04
N SER A 134 2.47 -29.51 17.84
CA SER A 134 3.71 -29.30 17.10
C SER A 134 3.46 -29.41 15.61
N GLY A 135 4.30 -28.75 14.82
CA GLY A 135 4.21 -28.84 13.37
C GLY A 135 5.42 -28.23 12.70
N GLU A 136 5.51 -28.49 11.40
CA GLU A 136 6.43 -27.82 10.48
C GLU A 136 5.63 -26.85 9.59
N ILE A 137 6.25 -25.73 9.26
CA ILE A 137 5.70 -24.73 8.36
C ILE A 137 6.69 -24.58 7.21
N ASP A 138 6.20 -24.75 5.99
CA ASP A 138 6.95 -24.49 4.77
C ASP A 138 6.37 -23.26 4.09
N LEU A 139 7.13 -22.17 4.12
CA LEU A 139 6.71 -20.88 3.58
C LEU A 139 6.58 -20.90 2.06
N GLU A 140 7.29 -21.78 1.36
CA GLU A 140 7.12 -21.95 -0.09
C GLU A 140 5.78 -22.63 -0.40
N ILE A 141 5.33 -23.55 0.46
CA ILE A 141 3.99 -24.15 0.35
C ILE A 141 2.92 -23.09 0.62
N LEU A 142 3.03 -22.32 1.71
CA LEU A 142 2.09 -21.24 2.01
C LEU A 142 2.03 -20.23 0.86
N LYS A 143 3.19 -19.82 0.33
CA LYS A 143 3.31 -18.99 -0.86
C LYS A 143 2.58 -19.58 -2.07
N SER A 144 2.80 -20.87 -2.37
CA SER A 144 2.17 -21.54 -3.52
C SER A 144 0.64 -21.60 -3.41
N LYS A 145 0.12 -21.68 -2.18
CA LYS A 145 -1.31 -21.69 -1.88
C LYS A 145 -1.91 -20.30 -1.72
N LYS A 146 -1.10 -19.24 -1.80
CA LYS A 146 -1.48 -17.86 -1.48
C LYS A 146 -2.02 -17.72 -0.05
N GLU A 147 -1.56 -18.59 0.86
CA GLU A 147 -1.91 -18.53 2.27
C GLU A 147 -0.89 -17.62 2.99
N PRO A 148 -1.36 -16.76 3.91
CA PRO A 148 -0.49 -15.94 4.74
C PRO A 148 0.31 -16.79 5.74
N PHE A 149 1.46 -16.27 6.16
CA PHE A 149 2.16 -16.76 7.34
C PHE A 149 1.80 -15.94 8.58
N TRP A 150 1.11 -16.59 9.52
CA TRP A 150 0.71 -16.00 10.79
C TRP A 150 1.77 -16.18 11.87
N PHE A 151 2.14 -15.10 12.54
CA PHE A 151 3.08 -15.14 13.66
C PHE A 151 2.86 -13.99 14.64
N SER A 152 3.32 -14.16 15.89
CA SER A 152 3.41 -13.08 16.87
C SER A 152 4.87 -12.72 17.11
N ILE A 153 5.16 -11.42 17.12
CA ILE A 153 6.39 -10.88 17.69
C ILE A 153 6.12 -10.64 19.18
N ARG A 154 6.64 -11.55 20.01
CA ARG A 154 6.59 -11.38 21.45
C ARG A 154 7.75 -10.50 21.90
N SER A 155 7.43 -9.32 22.41
CA SER A 155 8.39 -8.35 22.96
C SER A 155 8.51 -8.51 24.48
N PHE A 156 9.72 -8.30 25.01
CA PHE A 156 10.01 -8.45 26.44
C PHE A 156 10.64 -7.18 27.00
N GLU A 157 10.28 -6.83 28.24
CA GLU A 157 10.97 -5.76 28.98
C GLU A 157 12.35 -6.19 29.49
N LYS A 158 12.64 -7.49 29.51
CA LYS A 158 13.93 -8.07 29.91
C LYS A 158 14.69 -8.63 28.70
N LYS A 159 16.02 -8.72 28.81
CA LYS A 159 16.85 -9.39 27.80
C LYS A 159 16.59 -10.91 27.81
N TYR A 160 16.99 -11.59 26.74
CA TYR A 160 17.05 -13.06 26.66
C TYR A 160 15.68 -13.76 26.73
N ASN A 161 14.62 -13.04 26.36
CA ASN A 161 13.23 -13.49 26.44
C ASN A 161 12.84 -14.01 27.83
N ASP A 162 13.34 -13.34 28.88
CA ASP A 162 13.11 -13.76 30.26
C ASP A 162 11.65 -13.51 30.68
N TYR A 163 10.92 -14.62 30.85
CA TYR A 163 9.53 -14.65 31.30
C TYR A 163 9.33 -14.21 32.76
N LEU A 164 10.39 -13.96 33.53
CA LEU A 164 10.27 -13.31 34.84
C LEU A 164 10.00 -11.80 34.73
N GLY A 165 9.95 -11.24 33.51
CA GLY A 165 9.50 -9.87 33.24
C GLY A 165 8.22 -9.86 32.41
N ARG A 166 7.66 -8.66 32.23
CA ARG A 166 6.51 -8.44 31.34
C ARG A 166 6.88 -8.72 29.89
N TYR A 167 5.92 -9.26 29.16
CA TYR A 167 5.98 -9.46 27.72
C TYR A 167 4.63 -9.13 27.08
N GLN A 168 4.65 -8.87 25.78
CA GLN A 168 3.44 -8.62 24.99
C GLN A 168 3.56 -9.33 23.65
N ASP A 169 2.49 -9.98 23.22
CA ASP A 169 2.35 -10.55 21.89
C ASP A 169 1.82 -9.49 20.91
N ASN A 170 2.49 -9.34 19.77
CA ASN A 170 2.10 -8.45 18.70
C ASN A 170 1.87 -9.32 17.45
N ALA A 171 0.61 -9.54 17.09
CA ALA A 171 0.23 -10.47 16.02
C ALA A 171 0.37 -9.84 14.63
N TYR A 172 0.92 -10.61 13.70
CA TYR A 172 1.17 -10.23 12.32
C TYR A 172 0.74 -11.31 11.34
N GLU A 173 0.34 -10.83 10.19
CA GLU A 173 0.09 -11.64 9.00
C GLU A 173 1.10 -11.25 7.92
N LEU A 174 1.81 -12.23 7.37
CA LEU A 174 2.75 -12.02 6.26
C LEU A 174 2.22 -12.62 4.96
N PHE A 175 2.03 -11.76 3.97
CA PHE A 175 1.63 -12.18 2.63
C PHE A 175 2.85 -12.34 1.71
N PHE A 176 2.90 -13.48 1.01
CA PHE A 176 3.90 -13.78 0.01
C PHE A 176 3.43 -13.31 -1.38
N LYS A 177 3.69 -12.05 -1.76
CA LYS A 177 3.32 -11.56 -3.10
C LYS A 177 4.43 -11.86 -4.13
N ASP A 178 4.07 -12.49 -5.25
CA ASP A 178 4.88 -12.49 -6.48
C ASP A 178 4.52 -11.23 -7.29
N THR A 179 4.98 -10.07 -6.84
CA THR A 179 4.56 -8.76 -7.36
C THR A 179 4.93 -8.50 -8.82
N GLN A 180 5.93 -9.15 -9.39
CA GLN A 180 6.31 -8.85 -10.79
C GLN A 180 5.39 -9.47 -11.85
N ASN A 181 4.74 -10.60 -11.56
CA ASN A 181 3.79 -11.21 -12.49
C ASN A 181 2.35 -10.78 -12.18
N GLN A 182 1.96 -10.69 -10.92
CA GLN A 182 0.62 -10.16 -10.57
C GLN A 182 0.52 -8.67 -10.84
N GLY A 183 1.50 -7.84 -10.44
CA GLY A 183 1.48 -6.41 -10.77
C GLY A 183 1.53 -6.14 -12.27
N LYS A 184 2.17 -7.02 -13.07
CA LYS A 184 2.14 -6.92 -14.53
C LYS A 184 0.79 -7.34 -15.13
N ILE A 185 0.13 -8.36 -14.56
CA ILE A 185 -1.21 -8.79 -14.98
C ILE A 185 -2.24 -7.73 -14.57
N GLU A 186 -2.24 -7.29 -13.32
CA GLU A 186 -3.08 -6.20 -12.80
C GLU A 186 -2.85 -4.90 -13.56
N PHE A 187 -1.61 -4.55 -13.89
CA PHE A 187 -1.31 -3.38 -14.72
C PHE A 187 -1.81 -3.53 -16.17
N ASN A 188 -1.67 -4.71 -16.76
CA ASN A 188 -2.21 -4.96 -18.10
C ASN A 188 -3.73 -4.91 -18.09
N GLU A 189 -4.38 -5.47 -17.07
CA GLU A 189 -5.84 -5.40 -16.88
C GLU A 189 -6.29 -3.95 -16.66
N LEU A 190 -5.61 -3.18 -15.81
CA LEU A 190 -5.84 -1.76 -15.63
C LEU A 190 -5.74 -1.00 -16.96
N LYS A 191 -4.66 -1.23 -17.71
CA LYS A 191 -4.47 -0.62 -19.04
C LYS A 191 -5.59 -0.99 -20.01
N ASP A 192 -5.98 -2.27 -20.03
CA ASP A 192 -7.05 -2.76 -20.89
C ASP A 192 -8.39 -2.11 -20.51
N THR A 193 -8.67 -1.92 -19.22
CA THR A 193 -9.88 -1.22 -18.76
C THR A 193 -9.88 0.26 -19.13
N PHE A 194 -8.76 0.96 -18.97
CA PHE A 194 -8.64 2.37 -19.37
C PHE A 194 -8.80 2.56 -20.89
N THR A 195 -8.31 1.61 -21.68
CA THR A 195 -8.45 1.60 -23.15
C THR A 195 -9.92 1.47 -23.59
N LYS A 196 -10.83 1.00 -22.74
CA LYS A 196 -12.27 0.91 -23.06
C LYS A 196 -12.97 2.27 -23.08
N PHE A 197 -12.39 3.29 -22.45
CA PHE A 197 -13.06 4.59 -22.30
C PHE A 197 -12.21 5.80 -22.69
N SER A 198 -10.88 5.67 -22.67
CA SER A 198 -9.97 6.73 -23.10
C SER A 198 -9.64 6.59 -24.58
N ASP A 199 -9.55 7.73 -25.28
CA ASP A 199 -9.05 7.79 -26.65
C ASP A 199 -7.54 7.49 -26.71
N GLU A 200 -6.80 7.87 -25.66
CA GLU A 200 -5.39 7.52 -25.48
C GLU A 200 -5.09 7.19 -24.02
N VAL A 201 -4.39 6.07 -23.79
CA VAL A 201 -3.88 5.67 -22.46
C VAL A 201 -2.38 5.92 -22.39
N VAL A 202 -1.95 6.76 -21.46
CA VAL A 202 -0.55 7.12 -21.22
C VAL A 202 -0.09 6.52 -19.90
N ILE A 203 1.09 5.91 -19.91
CA ILE A 203 1.67 5.24 -18.74
C ILE A 203 2.67 6.17 -18.08
N ALA A 204 2.51 6.39 -16.77
CA ALA A 204 3.43 7.14 -15.92
C ALA A 204 4.08 6.23 -14.87
N ASN A 205 5.36 6.44 -14.59
CA ASN A 205 6.12 5.62 -13.63
C ASN A 205 6.08 6.16 -12.18
N ASN A 206 5.68 7.42 -12.00
CA ASN A 206 5.58 8.13 -10.72
C ASN A 206 4.87 9.48 -10.92
N GLY A 207 4.61 10.21 -9.83
CA GLY A 207 3.95 11.51 -9.88
C GLY A 207 4.63 12.57 -10.77
N ILE A 208 5.97 12.62 -10.84
CA ILE A 208 6.64 13.63 -11.68
C ILE A 208 6.47 13.30 -13.16
N ASP A 209 6.49 12.00 -13.50
CA ASP A 209 6.23 11.51 -14.85
C ASP A 209 4.77 11.81 -15.27
N ILE A 210 3.78 11.80 -14.35
CA ILE A 210 2.41 12.24 -14.66
C ILE A 210 2.43 13.67 -15.21
N VAL A 211 3.08 14.58 -14.50
CA VAL A 211 3.06 16.00 -14.87
C VAL A 211 3.75 16.18 -16.23
N ASP A 212 4.82 15.45 -16.48
CA ASP A 212 5.47 15.39 -17.79
C ASP A 212 4.58 14.77 -18.89
N LYS A 213 3.76 13.77 -18.56
CA LYS A 213 2.78 13.18 -19.50
C LYS A 213 1.66 14.17 -19.85
N ILE A 214 1.09 14.87 -18.87
CA ILE A 214 0.09 15.92 -19.10
C ILE A 214 0.69 16.99 -20.02
N LYS A 215 1.89 17.48 -19.68
CA LYS A 215 2.62 18.44 -20.51
C LYS A 215 2.82 17.94 -21.95
N LYS A 216 3.15 16.65 -22.13
CA LYS A 216 3.32 16.05 -23.46
C LYS A 216 2.01 15.95 -24.23
N ILE A 217 0.91 15.56 -23.59
CA ILE A 217 -0.45 15.55 -24.20
C ILE A 217 -0.77 16.95 -24.73
N LEU A 218 -0.64 17.97 -23.87
CA LEU A 218 -0.92 19.35 -24.24
C LEU A 218 -0.05 19.81 -25.39
N LYS A 219 1.26 19.54 -25.34
CA LYS A 219 2.21 19.88 -26.40
C LYS A 219 1.86 19.23 -27.75
N ASN A 220 1.40 17.98 -27.76
CA ASN A 220 1.05 17.30 -29.02
C ASN A 220 -0.23 17.85 -29.65
N SER A 221 -1.08 18.49 -28.85
CA SER A 221 -2.32 19.12 -29.26
C SER A 221 -2.24 20.64 -29.40
N GLU A 222 -1.07 21.24 -29.12
CA GLU A 222 -0.93 22.69 -29.04
C GLU A 222 -1.11 23.33 -30.41
N ASP A 223 -2.01 24.31 -30.48
CA ASP A 223 -2.28 25.08 -31.69
C ASP A 223 -2.79 26.46 -31.26
N SER A 224 -2.06 27.51 -31.66
CA SER A 224 -2.35 28.88 -31.23
C SER A 224 -3.62 29.46 -31.87
N VAL A 225 -4.33 28.69 -32.70
CA VAL A 225 -5.60 29.10 -33.32
C VAL A 225 -6.81 28.62 -32.51
N TYR A 226 -6.69 27.52 -31.76
CA TYR A 226 -7.82 26.93 -31.03
C TYR A 226 -7.87 27.38 -29.58
N ASP A 227 -9.09 27.56 -29.06
CA ASP A 227 -9.35 27.65 -27.63
C ASP A 227 -9.35 26.24 -27.01
N LEU A 228 -8.95 26.11 -25.75
CA LEU A 228 -8.89 24.84 -25.01
C LEU A 228 -9.76 24.87 -23.75
N ASP A 229 -10.63 23.89 -23.60
CA ASP A 229 -11.20 23.49 -22.33
C ASP A 229 -10.52 22.21 -21.85
N LEU A 230 -9.99 22.24 -20.62
CA LEU A 230 -9.31 21.11 -20.01
C LEU A 230 -9.91 20.82 -18.63
N VAL A 231 -10.35 19.59 -18.39
CA VAL A 231 -10.76 19.13 -17.06
C VAL A 231 -9.85 17.99 -16.62
N LEU A 232 -9.21 18.16 -15.46
CA LEU A 232 -8.44 17.10 -14.82
C LEU A 232 -9.35 16.32 -13.87
N VAL A 233 -9.49 15.02 -14.08
CA VAL A 233 -10.29 14.12 -13.25
C VAL A 233 -9.32 13.26 -12.43
N VAL A 234 -9.25 13.50 -11.12
CA VAL A 234 -8.16 12.99 -10.28
C VAL A 234 -8.71 12.11 -9.17
N ASP A 235 -8.16 10.90 -9.09
CA ASP A 235 -8.33 9.99 -7.97
C ASP A 235 -7.64 10.55 -6.72
N VAL A 236 -8.39 10.68 -5.61
CA VAL A 236 -7.88 11.17 -4.33
C VAL A 236 -8.08 10.16 -3.18
N THR A 237 -8.03 8.87 -3.50
CA THR A 237 -8.01 7.75 -2.54
C THR A 237 -6.62 7.52 -1.92
N ASP A 238 -6.53 6.74 -0.85
CA ASP A 238 -5.30 6.60 -0.06
C ASP A 238 -4.08 6.07 -0.86
N SER A 239 -4.29 5.26 -1.90
CA SER A 239 -3.22 4.76 -2.77
C SER A 239 -2.51 5.90 -3.53
N MET A 240 -3.26 6.94 -3.87
CA MET A 240 -2.80 8.10 -4.64
C MET A 240 -2.05 9.14 -3.81
N LYS A 241 -1.93 8.96 -2.49
CA LYS A 241 -1.37 9.96 -1.57
C LYS A 241 -0.02 10.54 -2.00
N SER A 242 0.93 9.69 -2.37
CA SER A 242 2.28 10.14 -2.78
C SER A 242 2.24 10.94 -4.08
N ASN A 243 1.39 10.54 -5.03
CA ASN A 243 1.24 11.20 -6.31
C ASN A 243 0.52 12.54 -6.16
N ILE A 244 -0.50 12.62 -5.31
CA ILE A 244 -1.20 13.87 -5.01
C ILE A 244 -0.26 14.91 -4.41
N GLU A 245 0.66 14.53 -3.51
CA GLU A 245 1.66 15.48 -2.98
C GLU A 245 2.55 16.05 -4.10
N ILE A 246 2.94 15.22 -5.09
CA ILE A 246 3.70 15.69 -6.25
C ILE A 246 2.84 16.61 -7.13
N LEU A 247 1.57 16.29 -7.36
CA LEU A 247 0.65 17.15 -8.13
C LEU A 247 0.47 18.51 -7.44
N LYS A 248 0.33 18.53 -6.11
CA LYS A 248 0.25 19.77 -5.31
C LYS A 248 1.47 20.68 -5.51
N GLU A 249 2.66 20.10 -5.62
CA GLU A 249 3.91 20.85 -5.77
C GLU A 249 4.16 21.30 -7.22
N HIS A 250 3.82 20.47 -8.20
CA HIS A 250 4.37 20.59 -9.56
C HIS A 250 3.36 20.76 -10.69
N LEU A 251 2.08 20.41 -10.51
CA LEU A 251 1.13 20.31 -11.61
C LEU A 251 1.04 21.61 -12.43
N PHE A 252 0.56 22.68 -11.80
CA PHE A 252 0.28 23.93 -12.52
C PHE A 252 1.54 24.64 -12.99
N SER A 253 2.62 24.60 -12.21
CA SER A 253 3.90 25.24 -12.57
C SER A 253 4.52 24.64 -13.83
N ILE A 254 4.28 23.35 -14.10
CA ILE A 254 4.82 22.65 -15.27
C ILE A 254 3.88 22.73 -16.48
N ILE A 255 2.56 22.70 -16.31
CA ILE A 255 1.62 22.67 -17.44
C ILE A 255 1.21 24.07 -17.93
N GLU A 256 1.25 25.08 -17.06
CA GLU A 256 0.84 26.45 -17.43
C GLU A 256 1.60 27.01 -18.64
N PRO A 257 2.92 26.83 -18.80
CA PRO A 257 3.64 27.29 -20.00
C PRO A 257 3.14 26.66 -21.31
N GLN A 258 2.56 25.46 -21.26
CA GLN A 258 1.96 24.77 -22.41
C GLN A 258 0.54 25.26 -22.68
N LEU A 259 -0.25 25.47 -21.63
CA LEU A 259 -1.59 26.04 -21.76
C LEU A 259 -1.57 27.42 -22.44
N GLN A 260 -0.54 28.23 -22.16
CA GLN A 260 -0.30 29.53 -22.78
C GLN A 260 0.07 29.46 -24.28
N LYS A 261 0.19 28.26 -24.87
CA LYS A 261 0.39 28.09 -26.33
C LYS A 261 -0.91 28.00 -27.12
N PHE A 262 -2.04 27.75 -26.45
CA PHE A 262 -3.37 27.84 -27.05
C PHE A 262 -3.81 29.31 -27.17
N LYS A 263 -4.80 29.58 -28.03
CA LYS A 263 -5.35 30.93 -28.20
C LYS A 263 -5.93 31.49 -26.89
N SER A 264 -6.71 30.67 -26.20
CA SER A 264 -7.12 30.84 -24.82
C SER A 264 -7.37 29.48 -24.19
N TYR A 265 -7.42 29.41 -22.86
CA TYR A 265 -7.72 28.16 -22.17
C TYR A 265 -8.59 28.38 -20.94
N ARG A 266 -9.38 27.36 -20.62
CA ARG A 266 -10.12 27.21 -19.35
C ARG A 266 -9.76 25.87 -18.75
N ILE A 267 -9.50 25.85 -17.45
CA ILE A 267 -9.12 24.64 -16.73
C ILE A 267 -10.10 24.37 -15.58
N GLY A 268 -10.49 23.12 -15.43
CA GLY A 268 -11.37 22.61 -14.38
C GLY A 268 -10.74 21.43 -13.65
N LEU A 269 -11.30 21.08 -12.50
CA LEU A 269 -10.81 19.96 -11.68
C LEU A 269 -11.99 19.16 -11.15
N VAL A 270 -11.91 17.84 -11.23
CA VAL A 270 -12.84 16.93 -10.58
C VAL A 270 -12.03 15.99 -9.70
N PHE A 271 -12.41 15.89 -8.44
CA PHE A 271 -11.94 14.83 -7.55
C PHE A 271 -12.97 13.73 -7.48
N TYR A 272 -12.52 12.48 -7.46
CA TYR A 272 -13.37 11.34 -7.17
C TYR A 272 -12.68 10.38 -6.18
N LYS A 273 -13.51 9.60 -5.49
CA LYS A 273 -13.12 8.49 -4.61
C LYS A 273 -14.07 7.31 -4.86
N ASP A 274 -13.95 6.24 -4.09
CA ASP A 274 -14.91 5.16 -4.16
C ASP A 274 -16.27 5.48 -3.50
N TYR A 275 -17.23 4.59 -3.72
CA TYR A 275 -18.52 4.60 -3.07
C TYR A 275 -18.39 4.47 -1.54
N LEU A 276 -19.29 5.14 -0.82
CA LEU A 276 -19.38 5.15 0.65
C LEU A 276 -18.27 5.94 1.36
N GLU A 277 -17.45 6.68 0.60
CA GLU A 277 -16.50 7.65 1.12
C GLU A 277 -17.15 8.98 1.51
N ASP A 278 -16.35 9.87 2.10
CA ASP A 278 -16.80 11.20 2.55
C ASP A 278 -17.38 12.07 1.40
N PHE A 279 -16.98 11.79 0.16
CA PHE A 279 -17.64 12.24 -1.05
C PHE A 279 -17.35 11.30 -2.22
N LEU A 280 -18.30 11.16 -3.13
CA LEU A 280 -18.11 10.41 -4.38
C LEU A 280 -17.38 11.25 -5.43
N THR A 281 -17.88 12.46 -5.70
CA THR A 281 -17.26 13.42 -6.61
C THR A 281 -17.32 14.84 -6.07
N LYS A 282 -16.31 15.64 -6.41
CA LYS A 282 -16.27 17.09 -6.19
C LYS A 282 -15.78 17.77 -7.46
N ALA A 283 -16.67 18.47 -8.16
CA ALA A 283 -16.34 19.24 -9.35
C ALA A 283 -16.06 20.70 -8.99
N PHE A 284 -14.97 21.22 -9.53
CA PHE A 284 -14.57 22.62 -9.48
C PHE A 284 -14.54 23.12 -10.93
N ASP A 285 -15.54 23.92 -11.28
CA ASP A 285 -15.78 24.44 -12.63
C ASP A 285 -14.56 25.22 -13.16
N PHE A 286 -14.60 25.56 -14.46
CA PHE A 286 -13.57 26.32 -15.14
C PHE A 286 -13.17 27.58 -14.37
N ASN A 287 -11.91 27.63 -13.92
CA ASN A 287 -11.43 28.70 -13.04
C ASN A 287 -9.96 29.04 -13.28
N THR A 288 -9.46 30.02 -12.52
CA THR A 288 -8.07 30.46 -12.56
C THR A 288 -7.14 29.42 -11.94
N ILE A 289 -5.92 29.32 -12.47
CA ILE A 289 -4.87 28.44 -11.93
C ILE A 289 -4.63 28.67 -10.43
N PRO A 290 -4.51 29.91 -9.92
CA PRO A 290 -4.35 30.14 -8.48
C PRO A 290 -5.47 29.56 -7.62
N TYR A 291 -6.73 29.67 -8.08
CA TYR A 291 -7.87 29.08 -7.37
C TYR A 291 -7.79 27.55 -7.34
N LEU A 292 -7.57 26.92 -8.49
CA LEU A 292 -7.49 25.46 -8.58
C LEU A 292 -6.26 24.89 -7.86
N ASN A 293 -5.13 25.61 -7.90
CA ASN A 293 -3.95 25.24 -7.15
C ASN A 293 -4.22 25.28 -5.63
N ASN A 294 -5.02 26.23 -5.16
CA ASN A 294 -5.47 26.27 -3.77
C ASN A 294 -6.37 25.08 -3.43
N ILE A 295 -7.34 24.74 -4.29
CA ILE A 295 -8.18 23.55 -4.12
C ILE A 295 -7.31 22.27 -4.04
N LEU A 296 -6.37 22.10 -4.96
CA LEU A 296 -5.46 20.96 -4.99
C LEU A 296 -4.59 20.89 -3.73
N LYS A 297 -4.05 22.02 -3.27
CA LYS A 297 -3.23 22.08 -2.05
C LYS A 297 -3.95 21.56 -0.81
N TYR A 298 -5.24 21.85 -0.68
CA TYR A 298 -6.03 21.51 0.51
C TYR A 298 -6.87 20.23 0.36
N VAL A 299 -6.76 19.52 -0.76
CA VAL A 299 -7.45 18.23 -0.90
C VAL A 299 -6.89 17.23 0.12
N SER A 300 -7.80 16.60 0.88
CA SER A 300 -7.47 15.48 1.74
C SER A 300 -7.60 14.21 0.93
N VAL A 301 -6.50 13.47 0.89
CA VAL A 301 -6.48 12.09 0.41
C VAL A 301 -7.01 11.20 1.53
N GLY A 302 -7.80 10.19 1.18
CA GLY A 302 -8.37 9.26 2.15
C GLY A 302 -9.43 8.37 1.53
N GLY A 303 -9.64 7.20 2.11
CA GLY A 303 -10.67 6.28 1.64
C GLY A 303 -10.19 5.32 0.56
N GLY A 304 -11.11 4.49 0.09
CA GLY A 304 -10.85 3.31 -0.73
C GLY A 304 -10.63 2.07 0.14
N GLY A 305 -9.94 1.07 -0.42
CA GLY A 305 -9.60 -0.17 0.28
C GLY A 305 -10.14 -1.42 -0.42
N ASP A 306 -11.15 -1.27 -1.27
CA ASP A 306 -11.43 -2.13 -2.40
C ASP A 306 -10.80 -1.58 -3.69
N TYR A 307 -10.36 -2.49 -4.55
CA TYR A 307 -9.98 -2.24 -5.94
C TYR A 307 -11.03 -3.05 -6.72
N PRO A 308 -11.92 -2.45 -7.53
CA PRO A 308 -11.84 -1.20 -8.34
C PRO A 308 -12.28 0.12 -7.65
N GLU A 309 -12.26 1.24 -8.39
CA GLU A 309 -12.63 2.61 -7.95
C GLU A 309 -13.77 3.25 -8.80
N ALA A 310 -14.38 4.35 -8.34
CA ALA A 310 -15.53 5.01 -9.01
C ALA A 310 -15.17 5.97 -10.16
N VAL A 311 -14.25 5.58 -11.05
CA VAL A 311 -13.70 6.42 -12.14
C VAL A 311 -14.79 7.07 -13.01
N PHE A 312 -15.85 6.33 -13.37
CA PHE A 312 -16.90 6.84 -14.25
C PHE A 312 -17.76 7.93 -13.62
N GLU A 313 -17.88 7.97 -12.29
CA GLU A 313 -18.58 9.05 -11.60
C GLU A 313 -17.79 10.36 -11.77
N GLY A 314 -16.45 10.29 -11.69
CA GLY A 314 -15.58 11.44 -11.96
C GLY A 314 -15.66 11.92 -13.41
N ILE A 315 -15.68 11.00 -14.38
CA ILE A 315 -15.83 11.36 -15.81
C ILE A 315 -17.21 11.94 -16.07
N ASP A 316 -18.28 11.34 -15.54
CA ASP A 316 -19.64 11.85 -15.69
C ASP A 316 -19.77 13.26 -15.13
N ALA A 317 -19.21 13.53 -13.95
CA ALA A 317 -19.18 14.88 -13.38
C ALA A 317 -18.47 15.88 -14.30
N ALA A 318 -17.35 15.52 -14.91
CA ALA A 318 -16.65 16.36 -15.88
C ALA A 318 -17.48 16.61 -17.16
N VAL A 319 -18.18 15.59 -17.65
CA VAL A 319 -19.00 15.68 -18.86
C VAL A 319 -20.26 16.49 -18.62
N THR A 320 -20.93 16.33 -17.48
CA THR A 320 -22.28 16.85 -17.24
C THR A 320 -22.31 18.19 -16.50
N GLN A 321 -21.33 18.49 -15.64
CA GLN A 321 -21.34 19.67 -14.77
C GLN A 321 -20.57 20.88 -15.34
N PHE A 322 -19.78 20.68 -16.41
CA PHE A 322 -18.97 21.73 -17.02
C PHE A 322 -19.61 22.25 -18.32
N ASP A 323 -19.52 23.57 -18.51
CA ASP A 323 -20.02 24.24 -19.72
C ASP A 323 -18.92 24.35 -20.79
N TRP A 324 -18.74 23.27 -21.54
CA TRP A 324 -17.79 23.10 -22.63
C TRP A 324 -18.13 24.01 -23.83
N ARG A 325 -17.21 24.89 -24.21
CA ARG A 325 -17.40 25.90 -25.27
C ARG A 325 -16.25 25.98 -26.26
N ALA A 326 -15.06 25.53 -25.88
CA ALA A 326 -13.86 25.56 -26.72
C ALA A 326 -13.93 24.57 -27.89
N GLU A 327 -13.11 24.78 -28.91
CA GLU A 327 -12.94 23.83 -30.03
C GLU A 327 -12.14 22.59 -29.62
N ARG A 328 -11.17 22.73 -28.71
CA ARG A 328 -10.46 21.60 -28.09
C ARG A 328 -11.02 21.34 -26.71
N ARG A 329 -11.47 20.12 -26.45
CA ARG A 329 -12.13 19.73 -25.20
C ARG A 329 -11.49 18.46 -24.67
N PHE A 330 -10.72 18.57 -23.59
CA PHE A 330 -9.97 17.44 -23.03
C PHE A 330 -10.41 17.12 -21.62
N ILE A 331 -10.64 15.83 -21.38
CA ILE A 331 -10.62 15.26 -20.03
C ILE A 331 -9.31 14.48 -19.89
N ILE A 332 -8.58 14.72 -18.80
CA ILE A 332 -7.43 13.88 -18.42
C ILE A 332 -7.76 13.20 -17.11
N VAL A 333 -7.96 11.89 -17.15
CA VAL A 333 -8.21 11.02 -15.99
C VAL A 333 -6.88 10.56 -15.41
N ILE A 334 -6.69 10.72 -14.11
CA ILE A 334 -5.48 10.33 -13.38
C ILE A 334 -5.90 9.40 -12.25
N GLY A 335 -5.41 8.15 -12.25
CA GLY A 335 -5.74 7.17 -11.21
C GLY A 335 -4.91 5.89 -11.32
N ASP A 336 -4.84 5.12 -10.23
CA ASP A 336 -4.07 3.87 -10.14
C ASP A 336 -4.92 2.59 -10.05
N ALA A 337 -6.24 2.73 -10.16
CA ALA A 337 -7.20 1.64 -10.11
C ALA A 337 -8.22 1.67 -11.28
N PRO A 338 -8.75 0.50 -11.68
CA PRO A 338 -9.70 0.37 -12.76
C PRO A 338 -11.08 0.85 -12.28
N PRO A 339 -12.00 1.18 -13.20
CA PRO A 339 -13.38 1.44 -12.86
C PRO A 339 -14.09 0.19 -12.32
N HIS A 340 -15.04 0.37 -11.41
CA HIS A 340 -16.05 -0.66 -11.12
C HIS A 340 -16.80 -1.07 -12.41
N GLU A 341 -16.92 -2.38 -12.68
CA GLU A 341 -17.64 -2.89 -13.87
C GLU A 341 -19.12 -2.49 -13.87
N TYR A 342 -19.71 -2.42 -12.68
CA TYR A 342 -21.08 -1.98 -12.45
C TYR A 342 -21.03 -0.77 -11.51
N PRO A 343 -21.08 0.46 -12.04
CA PRO A 343 -21.22 1.65 -11.21
C PRO A 343 -22.40 1.46 -10.25
N ARG A 344 -22.18 1.74 -8.97
CA ARG A 344 -23.21 1.60 -7.93
C ARG A 344 -24.13 2.83 -7.87
N GLY A 345 -23.78 3.91 -8.57
CA GLY A 345 -24.59 5.10 -8.75
C GLY A 345 -25.60 4.99 -9.89
N SER A 346 -26.19 6.13 -10.29
CA SER A 346 -27.13 6.22 -11.42
C SER A 346 -26.44 6.24 -12.79
N VAL A 347 -25.11 6.20 -12.82
CA VAL A 347 -24.30 6.38 -14.01
C VAL A 347 -24.19 5.07 -14.79
N VAL A 348 -24.56 5.11 -16.08
CA VAL A 348 -24.36 4.00 -17.01
C VAL A 348 -23.12 4.29 -17.85
N TYR A 349 -22.08 3.46 -17.74
CA TYR A 349 -20.79 3.61 -18.45
C TYR A 349 -20.94 4.06 -19.91
N LYS A 350 -21.80 3.36 -20.67
CA LYS A 350 -21.98 3.62 -22.09
C LYS A 350 -22.52 5.02 -22.37
N ASP A 351 -23.37 5.52 -21.48
CA ASP A 351 -24.01 6.81 -21.63
C ASP A 351 -23.02 7.94 -21.32
N VAL A 352 -22.10 7.75 -20.38
CA VAL A 352 -21.01 8.69 -20.10
C VAL A 352 -20.11 8.88 -21.33
N ILE A 353 -19.67 7.77 -21.92
CA ILE A 353 -18.76 7.82 -23.08
C ILE A 353 -19.47 8.34 -24.33
N ASN A 354 -20.74 7.99 -24.53
CA ASN A 354 -21.54 8.59 -25.60
C ASN A 354 -21.72 10.10 -25.39
N SER A 355 -22.03 10.53 -24.16
CA SER A 355 -22.18 11.96 -23.83
C SER A 355 -20.89 12.74 -24.05
N ALA A 356 -19.73 12.15 -23.72
CA ALA A 356 -18.43 12.76 -24.01
C ALA A 356 -18.21 12.92 -25.52
N LYS A 357 -18.51 11.87 -26.30
CA LYS A 357 -18.38 11.89 -27.77
C LYS A 357 -19.34 12.88 -28.45
N GLU A 358 -20.58 12.95 -28.00
CA GLU A 358 -21.57 13.93 -28.50
C GLU A 358 -21.12 15.38 -28.26
N LYS A 359 -20.33 15.60 -27.20
CA LYS A 359 -19.70 16.88 -26.89
C LYS A 359 -18.30 17.04 -27.49
N ASP A 360 -17.84 16.14 -28.36
CA ASP A 360 -16.50 16.16 -28.97
C ASP A 360 -15.36 16.29 -27.92
N ILE A 361 -15.54 15.63 -26.77
CA ILE A 361 -14.55 15.60 -25.70
C ILE A 361 -13.60 14.43 -25.93
N THR A 362 -12.30 14.72 -26.03
CA THR A 362 -11.25 13.70 -26.04
C THR A 362 -10.87 13.33 -24.61
N ILE A 363 -10.85 12.04 -24.29
CA ILE A 363 -10.49 11.52 -22.97
C ILE A 363 -9.10 10.89 -23.02
N TYR A 364 -8.18 11.41 -22.22
CA TYR A 364 -6.88 10.81 -21.96
C TYR A 364 -6.87 10.12 -20.60
N GLY A 365 -6.36 8.90 -20.54
CA GLY A 365 -6.18 8.16 -19.30
C GLY A 365 -4.70 8.09 -18.92
N ILE A 366 -4.31 8.63 -17.78
CA ILE A 366 -2.95 8.49 -17.23
C ILE A 366 -2.99 7.50 -16.07
N ILE A 367 -2.31 6.36 -16.25
CA ILE A 367 -2.23 5.27 -15.27
C ILE A 367 -0.82 5.04 -14.76
N PHE A 368 -0.72 4.46 -13.57
CA PHE A 368 0.53 4.16 -12.87
C PHE A 368 1.02 2.76 -13.15
N GLN A 369 2.34 2.62 -13.32
CA GLN A 369 3.02 1.33 -13.43
C GLN A 369 3.72 0.90 -12.14
#